data_AF-A0A319DBU7-F1
#
_entry.id   AF-A0A319DBU7-F1
#
_cell.length_a   1.000
_cell.length_b   1.000
_cell.length_c   1.000
_cell.angle_alpha   90.00
_cell.angle_beta   90.00
_cell.angle_gamma   90.00
#
_symmetry.space_group_name_H-M   'P 1'
#
loop_
_entity.id
_entity.type
_entity.pdbx_description
1 polymer ?
#
loop_
_entity_poly.entity_id
_entity_poly.type
_entity_poly.pdbx_seq_one_letter_code
_entity_poly.pdbx_strand_id
1 'polypeptide(L)'
;MARADTSSRPRHRLRYSRCLVIVYIGLALATGLYWRLQLRFITLLRGTLISAIYQKTLTLNDVDAKKATVSLMSTDVEMACTGLEQSHEIYSSLLQIGIAIWLLERQVGVACVSPAVVAVACAIATYKLSQHVGQSQKAWLESIQQRLNATTSILSHMKTVKMSGFAKNLSSRISGLRDAELSSASNYRTILVWVMGLGTCCLYYQQP
;
A
#
# COMPACT_ATOMS: atom_id res chain seq x y z
N MET A 1 12.56 48.23 32.74
CA MET A 1 11.30 48.65 33.40
C MET A 1 10.17 48.58 32.38
N ALA A 2 9.34 47.54 32.44
CA ALA A 2 7.97 47.48 31.91
C ALA A 2 7.39 46.11 32.29
N ARG A 3 6.95 46.03 33.55
CA ARG A 3 6.22 44.90 34.13
C ARG A 3 4.74 45.07 33.74
N ALA A 4 4.06 43.95 33.53
CA ALA A 4 2.60 43.77 33.44
C ALA A 4 1.92 44.09 32.09
N ASP A 5 1.68 43.02 31.30
CA ASP A 5 0.29 42.56 31.10
C ASP A 5 0.28 41.03 30.85
N THR A 6 0.15 40.25 31.92
CA THR A 6 0.00 38.79 31.90
C THR A 6 -1.40 38.33 32.33
N SER A 7 -2.31 39.26 32.65
CA SER A 7 -3.67 38.96 33.15
C SER A 7 -4.70 38.76 32.02
N SER A 8 -4.48 39.37 30.86
CA SER A 8 -5.32 39.26 29.66
C SER A 8 -5.01 38.04 28.76
N ARG A 9 -3.88 37.36 29.00
CA ARG A 9 -3.36 36.25 28.18
C ARG A 9 -4.02 34.86 28.31
N PRO A 10 -4.77 34.47 29.37
CA PRO A 10 -5.33 33.12 29.45
C PRO A 10 -6.56 32.95 28.54
N ARG A 11 -7.38 33.99 28.34
CA ARG A 11 -8.60 33.91 27.52
C ARG A 11 -8.30 33.66 26.04
N HIS A 12 -7.27 34.29 25.47
CA HIS A 12 -6.89 34.06 24.07
C HIS A 12 -6.31 32.66 23.87
N ARG A 13 -5.41 32.19 24.74
CA ARG A 13 -4.89 30.81 24.70
C ARG A 13 -5.99 29.76 24.79
N LEU A 14 -6.97 29.98 25.66
CA LEU A 14 -8.11 29.08 25.80
C LEU A 14 -9.00 29.06 24.53
N ARG A 15 -9.15 30.20 23.84
CA ARG A 15 -9.89 30.28 22.56
C ARG A 15 -9.20 29.48 21.46
N TYR A 16 -7.89 29.63 21.27
CA TYR A 16 -7.15 28.86 20.25
C TYR A 16 -7.17 27.36 20.54
N SER A 17 -7.01 26.96 21.80
CA SER A 17 -7.10 25.54 22.21
C SER A 17 -8.47 24.93 21.87
N ARG A 18 -9.57 25.64 22.16
CA ARG A 18 -10.93 25.20 21.82
C ARG A 18 -11.13 25.06 20.31
N CYS A 19 -10.62 26.00 19.51
CA CYS A 19 -10.67 25.91 18.05
C CYS A 19 -9.91 24.70 17.52
N LEU A 20 -8.71 24.42 18.04
CA LEU A 20 -7.94 23.24 17.67
C LEU A 20 -8.71 21.95 17.96
N VAL A 21 -9.30 21.84 19.14
CA VAL A 21 -10.11 20.66 19.51
C VAL A 21 -11.27 20.46 18.53
N ILE A 22 -11.99 21.51 18.15
CA ILE A 22 -13.08 21.43 17.17
C ILE A 22 -12.58 20.97 15.80
N VAL A 23 -11.44 21.50 15.33
CA VAL A 23 -10.84 21.12 14.04
C VAL A 23 -10.39 19.66 14.05
N TYR A 24 -9.72 19.20 15.11
CA TYR A 24 -9.27 17.81 15.21
C TYR A 24 -10.44 16.82 15.31
N ILE A 25 -11.49 17.17 16.06
CA ILE A 25 -12.73 16.37 16.11
C ILE A 25 -13.39 16.33 14.74
N GLY A 26 -13.49 17.47 14.05
CA GLY A 26 -14.03 17.55 12.70
C GLY A 26 -13.25 16.70 11.71
N LEU A 27 -11.92 16.76 11.75
CA LEU A 27 -11.03 15.94 10.92
C LEU A 27 -11.21 14.44 11.21
N ALA A 28 -11.25 14.05 12.48
CA ALA A 28 -11.46 12.65 12.88
C ALA A 28 -12.83 12.12 12.41
N LEU A 29 -13.89 12.91 12.58
CA LEU A 29 -15.24 12.55 12.14
C LEU A 29 -15.34 12.46 10.62
N ALA A 30 -14.79 13.43 9.89
CA ALA A 30 -14.78 13.44 8.43
C ALA A 30 -14.00 12.23 7.88
N THR A 31 -12.82 11.95 8.43
CA THR A 31 -11.99 10.80 8.04
C THR A 31 -12.71 9.48 8.35
N GLY A 32 -13.34 9.38 9.52
CA GLY A 32 -14.12 8.19 9.89
C GLY A 32 -15.35 7.99 9.01
N LEU A 33 -16.06 9.05 8.64
CA LEU A 33 -17.17 8.99 7.69
C LEU A 33 -16.69 8.58 6.31
N TYR A 34 -15.61 9.20 5.82
CA TYR A 34 -14.99 8.87 4.54
C TYR A 34 -14.69 7.37 4.43
N TRP A 35 -13.97 6.81 5.41
CA TRP A 35 -13.66 5.37 5.43
C TRP A 35 -14.91 4.49 5.45
N ARG A 36 -15.94 4.86 6.24
CA ARG A 36 -17.20 4.09 6.28
C ARG A 36 -17.93 4.09 4.94
N LEU A 37 -18.03 5.26 4.29
CA LEU A 37 -18.70 5.37 2.99
C LEU A 37 -17.93 4.62 1.91
N GLN A 38 -16.60 4.75 1.89
CA GLN A 38 -15.72 4.05 0.96
C GLN A 38 -15.89 2.53 1.07
N LEU A 39 -15.79 1.98 2.29
CA LEU A 39 -15.94 0.54 2.53
C LEU A 39 -17.34 0.04 2.16
N ARG A 40 -18.38 0.83 2.48
CA ARG A 40 -19.76 0.48 2.10
C ARG A 40 -19.93 0.45 0.58
N PHE A 41 -19.38 1.43 -0.12
CA PHE A 41 -19.43 1.49 -1.59
C PHE A 41 -18.74 0.27 -2.21
N ILE A 42 -17.52 -0.06 -1.78
CA ILE A 42 -16.76 -1.22 -2.28
C ILE A 42 -17.51 -2.53 -2.00
N THR A 43 -18.06 -2.69 -0.80
CA THR A 43 -18.79 -3.91 -0.42
C THR A 43 -20.06 -4.09 -1.25
N LEU A 44 -20.81 -3.01 -1.50
CA LEU A 44 -22.00 -3.05 -2.36
C LEU A 44 -21.63 -3.35 -3.82
N LEU A 45 -20.58 -2.72 -4.34
CA LEU A 45 -20.10 -2.97 -5.70
C LEU A 45 -19.70 -4.44 -5.87
N ARG A 46 -18.93 -4.98 -4.93
CA ARG A 46 -18.52 -6.39 -4.94
C ARG A 46 -19.72 -7.33 -4.88
N GLY A 47 -20.66 -7.07 -3.97
CA GLY A 47 -21.88 -7.88 -3.83
C GLY A 47 -22.74 -7.88 -5.09
N THR A 48 -22.89 -6.73 -5.74
CA THR A 48 -23.67 -6.60 -6.99
C THR A 48 -22.99 -7.32 -8.17
N LEU A 49 -21.67 -7.17 -8.33
CA LEU A 49 -20.90 -7.87 -9.38
C LEU A 49 -20.97 -9.39 -9.21
N ILE A 50 -20.75 -9.90 -7.99
CA ILE A 50 -20.82 -11.34 -7.70
C ILE A 50 -22.23 -11.87 -7.96
N SER A 51 -23.27 -11.14 -7.54
CA SER A 51 -24.66 -11.53 -7.80
C SER A 51 -24.97 -11.61 -9.30
N ALA A 52 -24.52 -10.63 -10.09
CA ALA A 52 -24.67 -10.63 -11.55
C ALA A 52 -23.94 -11.82 -12.22
N ILE A 53 -22.72 -12.14 -11.78
CA ILE A 53 -21.96 -13.30 -12.26
C ILE A 53 -22.68 -14.61 -11.93
N TYR A 54 -23.24 -14.73 -10.72
CA TYR A 54 -23.96 -15.92 -10.32
C TYR A 54 -25.19 -16.14 -11.20
N GLN A 55 -25.96 -15.09 -11.50
CA GLN A 55 -27.10 -15.16 -12.42
C GLN A 55 -26.68 -15.64 -13.82
N LYS A 56 -25.55 -15.14 -14.35
CA LYS A 56 -24.98 -15.58 -15.64
C LYS A 56 -24.45 -17.01 -15.60
N THR A 57 -23.94 -17.46 -14.46
CA THR A 57 -23.43 -18.83 -14.31
C THR A 57 -24.58 -19.84 -14.31
N LEU A 58 -25.74 -19.48 -13.76
CA LEU A 58 -26.91 -20.36 -13.73
C LEU A 58 -27.45 -20.71 -15.13
N THR A 59 -27.17 -19.89 -16.15
CA THR A 59 -27.58 -20.16 -17.55
C THR A 59 -26.65 -21.12 -18.30
N LEU A 60 -25.50 -21.49 -17.73
CA LEU A 60 -24.60 -22.48 -18.32
C LEU A 60 -25.15 -23.90 -18.09
N ASN A 61 -24.86 -24.86 -18.98
CA ASN A 61 -25.32 -26.26 -18.82
C ASN A 61 -24.29 -27.16 -18.13
N ASP A 62 -22.99 -26.88 -18.27
CA ASP A 62 -21.92 -27.74 -17.75
C ASP A 62 -21.50 -27.38 -16.31
N VAL A 63 -21.33 -28.37 -15.44
CA VAL A 63 -21.06 -28.18 -14.00
C VAL A 63 -19.59 -27.84 -13.74
N ASP A 64 -18.67 -28.42 -14.48
CA ASP A 64 -17.24 -28.16 -14.31
C ASP A 64 -16.86 -26.80 -14.89
N ALA A 65 -17.40 -26.43 -16.06
CA ALA A 65 -17.29 -25.09 -16.60
C ALA A 65 -17.88 -24.02 -15.67
N LYS A 66 -19.00 -24.28 -14.97
CA LYS A 66 -19.57 -23.35 -13.98
C LYS A 66 -18.59 -23.06 -12.85
N LYS A 67 -18.01 -24.09 -12.23
CA LYS A 67 -17.09 -23.93 -11.10
C LYS A 67 -15.84 -23.15 -11.48
N ALA A 68 -15.23 -23.51 -12.61
CA ALA A 68 -14.06 -22.80 -13.12
C ALA A 68 -14.38 -21.33 -13.45
N THR A 69 -15.52 -21.07 -14.12
CA THR A 69 -15.95 -19.72 -14.50
C THR A 69 -16.22 -18.85 -13.26
N VAL A 70 -16.92 -19.35 -12.25
CA VAL A 70 -17.18 -18.59 -11.02
C VAL A 70 -15.89 -18.26 -10.28
N SER A 71 -14.96 -19.20 -10.18
CA SER A 71 -13.68 -18.96 -9.50
C SER A 71 -12.84 -17.91 -10.23
N LEU A 72 -12.75 -17.99 -11.55
CA LEU A 72 -12.01 -17.03 -12.37
C LEU A 72 -12.64 -15.64 -12.26
N MET A 73 -13.95 -15.54 -12.51
CA MET A 73 -14.68 -14.27 -12.49
C MET A 73 -14.72 -13.65 -11.08
N SER A 74 -14.81 -14.45 -10.01
CA SER A 74 -14.73 -13.97 -8.62
C SER A 74 -13.37 -13.34 -8.33
N THR A 75 -12.30 -13.91 -8.86
CA THR A 75 -10.94 -13.34 -8.74
C THR A 75 -10.85 -12.03 -9.52
N ASP A 76 -11.40 -11.98 -10.73
CA ASP A 76 -11.40 -10.76 -11.56
C ASP A 76 -12.21 -9.62 -10.92
N VAL A 77 -13.35 -9.93 -10.28
CA VAL A 77 -14.13 -8.94 -9.52
C VAL A 77 -13.34 -8.38 -8.36
N GLU A 78 -12.66 -9.23 -7.59
CA GLU A 78 -11.80 -8.79 -6.49
C GLU A 78 -10.76 -7.79 -7.01
N MET A 79 -10.07 -8.14 -8.10
CA MET A 79 -9.05 -7.30 -8.72
C MET A 79 -9.64 -5.97 -9.24
N ALA A 80 -10.83 -5.99 -9.84
CA ALA A 80 -11.53 -4.79 -10.31
C ALA A 80 -11.95 -3.87 -9.15
N CYS A 81 -12.49 -4.43 -8.07
CA CYS A 81 -12.87 -3.67 -6.87
C CYS A 81 -11.64 -3.05 -6.21
N THR A 82 -10.55 -3.81 -6.03
CA THR A 82 -9.29 -3.28 -5.49
C THR A 82 -8.68 -2.21 -6.42
N GLY A 83 -8.76 -2.39 -7.74
CA GLY A 83 -8.29 -1.39 -8.70
C GLY A 83 -9.07 -0.07 -8.62
N LEU A 84 -10.39 -0.15 -8.42
CA LEU A 84 -11.23 1.04 -8.25
C LEU A 84 -10.94 1.77 -6.93
N GLU A 85 -10.69 1.03 -5.85
CA GLU A 85 -10.26 1.59 -4.57
C GLU A 85 -8.95 2.39 -4.72
N GLN A 86 -7.94 1.79 -5.35
CA GLN A 86 -6.66 2.46 -5.60
C GLN A 86 -6.83 3.68 -6.52
N SER A 87 -7.71 3.61 -7.50
CA SER A 87 -7.97 4.74 -8.42
C SER A 87 -8.50 5.97 -7.67
N HIS A 88 -9.42 5.76 -6.73
CA HIS A 88 -9.95 6.84 -5.90
C HIS A 88 -8.87 7.46 -5.01
N GLU A 89 -8.00 6.63 -4.43
CA GLU A 89 -6.88 7.08 -3.61
C GLU A 89 -5.85 7.89 -4.40
N ILE A 90 -5.54 7.49 -5.64
CA ILE A 90 -4.62 8.21 -6.53
C ILE A 90 -5.14 9.62 -6.83
N TYR A 91 -6.40 9.76 -7.24
CA TYR A 91 -6.97 11.07 -7.54
C TYR A 91 -7.08 11.95 -6.28
N SER A 92 -7.50 11.39 -5.14
CA SER A 92 -7.57 12.10 -3.86
C SER A 92 -6.19 12.62 -3.42
N SER A 93 -5.15 11.79 -3.56
CA SER A 93 -3.77 12.16 -3.21
C SER A 93 -3.24 13.30 -4.07
N LEU A 94 -3.54 13.29 -5.38
CA LEU A 94 -3.13 14.37 -6.29
C LEU A 94 -3.76 15.71 -5.90
N LEU A 95 -5.05 15.73 -5.60
CA LEU A 95 -5.74 16.93 -5.13
C LEU A 95 -5.18 17.42 -3.79
N GLN A 96 -4.90 16.50 -2.85
CA GLN A 96 -4.33 16.83 -1.56
C GLN A 96 -2.95 17.49 -1.69
N ILE A 97 -2.08 16.96 -2.55
CA ILE A 97 -0.75 17.54 -2.81
C ILE A 97 -0.89 18.95 -3.41
N GLY A 98 -1.79 19.14 -4.37
CA GLY A 98 -2.03 20.45 -4.99
C GLY A 98 -2.50 21.49 -3.96
N ILE A 99 -3.47 21.13 -3.12
CA ILE A 99 -3.97 22.00 -2.05
C ILE A 99 -2.88 22.28 -1.01
N ALA A 100 -2.06 21.28 -0.66
CA ALA A 100 -0.96 21.43 0.29
C ALA A 100 0.09 22.41 -0.22
N ILE A 101 0.51 22.30 -1.49
CA ILE A 101 1.47 23.23 -2.10
C ILE A 101 0.91 24.66 -2.11
N TRP A 102 -0.37 24.82 -2.50
CA TRP A 102 -1.02 26.13 -2.53
C TRP A 102 -1.15 26.78 -1.14
N LEU A 103 -1.50 26.00 -0.12
CA LEU A 103 -1.52 26.48 1.28
C LEU A 103 -0.12 26.84 1.78
N LEU A 104 0.89 26.03 1.43
CA LEU A 104 2.28 26.24 1.80
C LEU A 104 2.80 27.58 1.25
N GLU A 105 2.48 27.88 -0.02
CA GLU A 105 2.82 29.15 -0.66
C GLU A 105 2.17 30.34 0.08
N ARG A 106 0.89 30.19 0.45
CA ARG A 106 0.11 31.29 1.04
C ARG A 106 0.43 31.58 2.50
N GLN A 107 0.82 30.59 3.29
CA GLN A 107 0.84 30.70 4.74
C GLN A 107 2.20 31.15 5.33
N VAL A 108 3.30 31.04 4.57
CA VAL A 108 4.64 31.02 5.19
C VAL A 108 5.67 32.00 4.61
N GLY A 109 5.47 32.54 3.40
CA GLY A 109 6.42 33.50 2.81
C GLY A 109 7.86 32.95 2.69
N VAL A 110 8.88 33.83 2.65
CA VAL A 110 10.27 33.47 2.27
C VAL A 110 11.04 32.63 3.32
N ALA A 111 10.63 32.66 4.60
CA ALA A 111 11.42 32.08 5.69
C ALA A 111 11.41 30.53 5.76
N CYS A 112 10.43 29.86 5.16
CA CYS A 112 10.34 28.39 5.17
C CYS A 112 10.72 27.72 3.84
N VAL A 113 11.36 28.44 2.93
CA VAL A 113 11.81 27.88 1.65
C VAL A 113 12.80 26.72 1.88
N SER A 114 13.69 26.83 2.88
CA SER A 114 14.68 25.78 3.20
C SER A 114 14.04 24.42 3.55
N PRO A 115 13.18 24.31 4.59
CA PRO A 115 12.51 23.04 4.92
C PRO A 115 11.52 22.55 3.84
N ALA A 116 10.92 23.44 3.07
CA ALA A 116 10.03 23.06 1.96
C ALA A 116 10.79 22.39 0.81
N VAL A 117 11.93 22.97 0.41
CA VAL A 117 12.78 22.41 -0.65
C VAL A 117 13.32 21.04 -0.25
N VAL A 118 13.75 20.87 1.01
CA VAL A 118 14.21 19.57 1.51
C VAL A 118 13.09 18.54 1.50
N ALA A 119 11.88 18.89 1.96
CA ALA A 119 10.73 17.99 1.94
C ALA A 119 10.37 17.53 0.51
N VAL A 120 10.37 18.44 -0.47
CA VAL A 120 10.10 18.11 -1.88
C VAL A 120 11.20 17.23 -2.46
N ALA A 121 12.46 17.54 -2.19
CA ALA A 121 13.60 16.72 -2.64
C ALA A 121 13.54 15.29 -2.07
N CYS A 122 13.24 15.15 -0.78
CA CYS A 122 13.04 13.84 -0.15
C CYS A 122 11.85 13.09 -0.76
N ALA A 123 10.73 13.76 -1.05
CA ALA A 123 9.56 13.15 -1.64
C ALA A 123 9.86 12.58 -3.04
N ILE A 124 10.58 13.34 -3.88
CA ILE A 124 11.00 12.89 -5.22
C ILE A 124 11.97 11.70 -5.10
N ALA A 125 12.95 11.77 -4.20
CA ALA A 125 13.91 10.69 -3.98
C ALA A 125 13.20 9.40 -3.53
N THR A 126 12.29 9.51 -2.56
CA THR A 126 11.49 8.40 -2.04
C THR A 126 10.60 7.81 -3.13
N TYR A 127 9.97 8.65 -3.95
CA TYR A 127 9.13 8.20 -5.07
C TYR A 127 9.92 7.37 -6.09
N LYS A 128 11.11 7.85 -6.51
CA LYS A 128 11.97 7.11 -7.44
C LYS A 128 12.44 5.79 -6.86
N LEU A 129 12.80 5.79 -5.58
CA LEU A 129 13.26 4.59 -4.90
C LEU A 129 12.13 3.56 -4.73
N SER A 130 10.91 4.02 -4.45
CA SER A 130 9.70 3.18 -4.37
C SER A 130 9.38 2.45 -5.68
N GLN A 131 9.59 3.09 -6.84
CA GLN A 131 9.45 2.41 -8.13
C GLN A 131 10.40 1.21 -8.26
N HIS A 132 11.61 1.32 -7.71
CA HIS A 132 12.61 0.24 -7.72
C HIS A 132 12.29 -0.88 -6.73
N VAL A 133 11.67 -0.53 -5.58
CA VAL A 133 11.14 -1.51 -4.61
C VAL A 133 10.12 -2.41 -5.29
N GLY A 134 9.17 -1.85 -6.05
CA GLY A 134 8.13 -2.63 -6.73
C GLY A 134 8.70 -3.64 -7.74
N GLN A 135 9.72 -3.25 -8.51
CA GLN A 135 10.39 -4.16 -9.46
C GLN A 135 11.11 -5.30 -8.73
N SER A 136 11.83 -4.98 -7.64
CA SER A 136 12.54 -5.98 -6.84
C SER A 136 11.58 -6.92 -6.11
N GLN A 137 10.45 -6.41 -5.62
CA GLN A 137 9.38 -7.20 -5.03
C GLN A 137 8.79 -8.18 -6.05
N LYS A 138 8.56 -7.74 -7.28
CA LYS A 138 8.07 -8.60 -8.35
C LYS A 138 9.05 -9.73 -8.67
N ALA A 139 10.35 -9.42 -8.80
CA ALA A 139 11.39 -10.42 -9.03
C ALA A 139 11.46 -11.45 -7.89
N TRP A 140 11.33 -11.00 -6.64
CA TRP A 140 11.24 -11.88 -5.48
C TRP A 140 9.99 -12.79 -5.52
N LEU A 141 8.82 -12.24 -5.82
CA LEU A 141 7.58 -13.03 -5.97
C LEU A 141 7.67 -14.07 -7.09
N GLU A 142 8.33 -13.74 -8.21
CA GLU A 142 8.57 -14.68 -9.29
C GLU A 142 9.44 -15.86 -8.82
N SER A 143 10.51 -15.60 -8.08
CA SER A 143 11.36 -16.66 -7.51
C SER A 143 10.61 -17.54 -6.48
N ILE A 144 9.74 -16.94 -5.66
CA ILE A 144 8.83 -17.69 -4.77
C ILE A 144 7.93 -18.60 -5.59
N GLN A 145 7.30 -18.08 -6.64
CA GLN A 145 6.37 -18.83 -7.46
C GLN A 145 7.05 -20.03 -8.14
N GLN A 146 8.28 -19.85 -8.64
CA GLN A 146 9.07 -20.94 -9.20
C GLN A 146 9.33 -22.05 -8.18
N ARG A 147 9.71 -21.71 -6.95
CA ARG A 147 9.91 -22.70 -5.88
C ARG A 147 8.61 -23.40 -5.50
N LEU A 148 7.53 -22.66 -5.36
CA LEU A 148 6.21 -23.21 -5.00
C LEU A 148 5.70 -24.18 -6.07
N ASN A 149 5.83 -23.81 -7.34
CA ASN A 149 5.47 -24.66 -8.47
C ASN A 149 6.29 -25.95 -8.47
N ALA A 150 7.63 -25.85 -8.36
CA ALA A 150 8.50 -27.02 -8.33
C ALA A 150 8.20 -27.95 -7.14
N THR A 151 7.98 -27.37 -5.95
CA THR A 151 7.67 -28.14 -4.74
C THR A 151 6.32 -28.86 -4.89
N THR A 152 5.31 -28.18 -5.44
CA THR A 152 3.97 -28.74 -5.65
C THR A 152 4.01 -29.92 -6.64
N SER A 153 4.74 -29.78 -7.75
CA SER A 153 4.92 -30.87 -8.74
C SER A 153 5.66 -32.08 -8.16
N ILE A 154 6.62 -31.87 -7.25
CA ILE A 154 7.33 -32.96 -6.59
C ILE A 154 6.42 -33.66 -5.58
N LEU A 155 5.63 -32.91 -4.82
CA LEU A 155 4.67 -33.47 -3.87
C LEU A 155 3.57 -34.27 -4.58
N SER A 156 3.07 -33.81 -5.72
CA SER A 156 2.04 -34.53 -6.49
C SER A 156 2.53 -35.89 -7.02
N HIS A 157 3.84 -36.05 -7.25
CA HIS A 157 4.46 -37.27 -7.77
C HIS A 157 5.47 -37.92 -6.81
N MET A 158 5.31 -37.72 -5.51
CA MET A 158 6.29 -38.15 -4.49
C MET A 158 6.62 -39.65 -4.55
N LYS A 159 5.64 -40.52 -4.83
CA LYS A 159 5.86 -41.97 -4.94
C LYS A 159 6.80 -42.32 -6.10
N THR A 160 6.59 -41.72 -7.26
CA THR A 160 7.42 -41.90 -8.47
C THR A 160 8.83 -41.34 -8.26
N VAL A 161 8.94 -40.20 -7.58
CA VAL A 161 10.25 -39.60 -7.25
C VAL A 161 11.08 -40.50 -6.33
N LYS A 162 10.44 -41.19 -5.37
CA LYS A 162 11.13 -42.18 -4.52
C LYS A 162 11.51 -43.44 -5.29
N MET A 163 10.62 -43.96 -6.13
CA MET A 163 10.90 -45.18 -6.94
C MET A 163 11.99 -44.98 -7.99
N SER A 164 12.13 -43.76 -8.53
CA SER A 164 13.16 -43.42 -9.53
C SER A 164 14.54 -43.11 -8.92
N GLY A 165 14.66 -43.04 -7.59
CA GLY A 165 15.91 -42.70 -6.92
C GLY A 165 16.35 -41.23 -7.03
N PHE A 166 15.59 -40.38 -7.71
CA PHE A 166 15.95 -38.97 -7.96
C PHE A 166 15.69 -38.02 -6.78
N ALA A 167 15.15 -38.49 -5.65
CA ALA A 167 14.77 -37.66 -4.50
C ALA A 167 15.89 -36.70 -4.02
N LYS A 168 17.15 -37.15 -3.96
CA LYS A 168 18.29 -36.30 -3.57
C LYS A 168 18.59 -35.20 -4.59
N ASN A 169 18.54 -35.51 -5.89
CA ASN A 169 18.75 -34.54 -6.96
C ASN A 169 17.67 -33.45 -6.97
N LEU A 170 16.40 -33.85 -6.83
CA LEU A 170 15.29 -32.90 -6.71
C LEU A 170 15.38 -32.04 -5.45
N SER A 171 15.80 -32.63 -4.33
CA SER A 171 16.05 -31.86 -3.10
C SER A 171 17.13 -30.81 -3.29
N SER A 172 18.24 -31.14 -3.97
CA SER A 172 19.29 -30.17 -4.32
C SER A 172 18.75 -29.06 -5.24
N ARG A 173 17.89 -29.41 -6.20
CA ARG A 173 17.24 -28.41 -7.07
C ARG A 173 16.34 -27.43 -6.30
N ILE A 174 15.57 -27.90 -5.32
CA ILE A 174 14.76 -27.03 -4.45
C ILE A 174 15.66 -26.11 -3.61
N SER A 175 16.78 -26.63 -3.09
CA SER A 175 17.72 -25.80 -2.34
C SER A 175 18.30 -24.67 -3.22
N GLY A 176 18.70 -24.97 -4.46
CA GLY A 176 19.17 -23.92 -5.38
C GLY A 176 18.10 -22.87 -5.73
N LEU A 177 16.83 -23.28 -5.88
CA LEU A 177 15.71 -22.34 -6.03
C LEU A 177 15.51 -21.46 -4.78
N ARG A 178 15.72 -22.04 -3.59
CA ARG A 178 15.65 -21.32 -2.32
C ARG A 178 16.79 -20.29 -2.19
N ASP A 179 17.99 -20.63 -2.62
CA ASP A 179 19.12 -19.67 -2.61
C ASP A 179 18.85 -18.48 -3.55
N ALA A 180 18.28 -18.74 -4.73
CA ALA A 180 17.86 -17.68 -5.65
C ALA A 180 16.75 -16.79 -5.05
N GLU A 181 15.77 -17.39 -4.36
CA GLU A 181 14.73 -16.64 -3.63
C GLU A 181 15.34 -15.76 -2.53
N LEU A 182 16.28 -16.30 -1.74
CA LEU A 182 16.94 -15.54 -0.66
C LEU A 182 17.76 -14.36 -1.21
N SER A 183 18.46 -14.54 -2.33
CA SER A 183 19.21 -13.47 -2.99
C SER A 183 18.28 -12.32 -3.41
N SER A 184 17.17 -12.64 -4.08
CA SER A 184 16.17 -11.64 -4.48
C SER A 184 15.48 -10.97 -3.28
N ALA A 185 15.22 -11.73 -2.22
CA ALA A 185 14.65 -11.21 -0.98
C ALA A 185 15.60 -10.23 -0.26
N SER A 186 16.91 -10.52 -0.28
CA SER A 186 17.93 -9.65 0.31
C SER A 186 18.00 -8.30 -0.40
N ASN A 187 17.99 -8.31 -1.74
CA ASN A 187 17.99 -7.10 -2.55
C ASN A 187 16.75 -6.24 -2.28
N TYR A 188 15.56 -6.85 -2.27
CA TYR A 188 14.31 -6.16 -1.93
C TYR A 188 14.37 -5.51 -0.53
N ARG A 189 14.81 -6.27 0.48
CA ARG A 189 14.93 -5.75 1.87
C ARG A 189 15.96 -4.63 1.98
N THR A 190 17.07 -4.72 1.25
CA THR A 190 18.11 -3.68 1.26
C THR A 190 17.54 -2.37 0.73
N ILE A 191 16.84 -2.40 -0.42
CA ILE A 191 16.20 -1.20 -0.98
C ILE A 191 15.13 -0.65 -0.03
N LEU A 192 14.35 -1.53 0.62
CA LEU A 192 13.37 -1.11 1.61
C LEU A 192 14.01 -0.37 2.80
N VAL A 193 15.13 -0.87 3.32
CA VAL A 193 15.88 -0.19 4.39
C VAL A 193 16.36 1.18 3.94
N TRP A 194 16.85 1.32 2.71
CA TRP A 194 17.24 2.62 2.15
C TRP A 194 16.07 3.61 2.08
N VAL A 195 14.89 3.15 1.64
CA VAL A 195 13.67 3.99 1.61
C VAL A 195 13.28 4.47 3.00
N MET A 196 13.27 3.56 3.98
CA MET A 196 12.92 3.89 5.37
C MET A 196 13.95 4.82 6.01
N GLY A 197 15.23 4.64 5.70
CA GLY A 197 16.32 5.51 6.14
C GLY A 197 16.20 6.93 5.57
N LEU A 198 15.87 7.06 4.29
CA LEU A 198 15.64 8.36 3.65
C LEU A 198 14.45 9.10 4.28
N GLY A 199 13.34 8.40 4.52
CA GLY A 199 12.16 8.99 5.16
C GLY A 199 12.43 9.46 6.59
N THR A 200 13.11 8.65 7.40
CA THR A 200 13.47 9.01 8.78
C THR A 200 14.49 10.14 8.85
N CYS A 201 15.48 10.16 7.95
CA CYS A 201 16.45 11.25 7.84
C CYS A 201 15.77 12.59 7.50
N CYS A 202 14.78 12.57 6.60
CA CYS A 202 14.06 13.79 6.22
C CYS A 202 13.22 14.35 7.38
N LEU A 203 12.58 13.48 8.16
CA LEU A 203 11.85 13.89 9.36
C LEU A 203 12.77 14.45 10.44
N TYR A 204 13.97 13.89 10.60
CA TYR A 204 14.96 14.37 11.57
C TYR A 204 15.49 15.76 11.19
N TYR A 205 15.71 16.03 9.90
CA TYR A 205 16.18 17.34 9.43
C TYR A 205 15.11 18.45 9.55
N GLN A 206 13.82 18.09 9.55
CA GLN A 206 12.71 19.03 9.61
C GLN A 206 12.34 19.47 11.05
N GLN A 207 12.94 18.87 12.09
CA GLN A 207 12.73 19.28 13.48
C GLN A 207 13.58 20.51 13.81
N PRO A 208 12.99 21.62 14.29
CA PRO A 208 13.73 22.77 14.82
C PRO A 208 14.33 22.48 16.21
#